data_AF-A0A519M6K1-F1
#
_entry.id   AF-A0A519M6K1-F1
#
_cell.length_a   1.000
_cell.length_b   1.000
_cell.length_c   1.000
_cell.angle_alpha   90.00
_cell.angle_beta   90.00
_cell.angle_gamma   90.00
#
_symmetry.space_group_name_H-M   'P 1'
#
loop_
_entity.id
_entity.type
_entity.pdbx_description
1 polymer ?
#
loop_
_entity_poly.entity_id
_entity_poly.type
_entity_poly.pdbx_seq_one_letter_code
_entity_poly.pdbx_strand_id
1 'polypeptide(L)'
;MIDNANRDLIGKRLAMLRDELGGPGEDAWTQDRLADATGLTRNMIARLEQSCSGSIESCMTLLIFYHQRGYNLSWIVLPDNSSVSKMAISDASKAVDVQLVRSKLQELREILDKDVVEVLECLTE
;
A
#
# COMPACT_ATOMS: atom_id res chain seq x y z
N MET A 1 -20.17 13.80 -9.55
CA MET A 1 -20.68 12.53 -10.11
C MET A 1 -19.45 11.69 -10.44
N ILE A 2 -19.28 10.52 -9.82
CA ILE A 2 -18.17 9.63 -10.16
C ILE A 2 -18.48 9.03 -11.53
N ASP A 3 -17.62 9.28 -12.53
CA ASP A 3 -17.75 8.68 -13.86
C ASP A 3 -17.67 7.14 -13.77
N ASN A 4 -18.41 6.44 -14.63
CA ASN A 4 -18.41 4.98 -14.68
C ASN A 4 -16.99 4.42 -14.86
N ALA A 5 -16.15 5.10 -15.65
CA ALA A 5 -14.75 4.75 -15.81
C ALA A 5 -13.97 4.76 -14.48
N ASN A 6 -14.23 5.74 -13.60
CA ASN A 6 -13.57 5.79 -12.29
C ASN A 6 -14.06 4.68 -11.36
N ARG A 7 -15.34 4.29 -11.45
CA ARG A 7 -15.88 3.19 -10.65
C ARG A 7 -15.21 1.85 -10.97
N ASP A 8 -14.96 1.60 -12.25
CA ASP A 8 -14.24 0.40 -12.71
C ASP A 8 -12.78 0.40 -12.25
N LEU A 9 -12.13 1.57 -12.25
CA LEU A 9 -10.78 1.72 -11.69
C LEU A 9 -10.75 1.43 -10.19
N ILE A 10 -11.72 1.96 -9.42
CA ILE A 10 -11.86 1.68 -7.99
C ILE A 10 -12.03 0.17 -7.77
N GLY A 11 -12.92 -0.49 -8.53
CA GLY A 11 -13.13 -1.93 -8.43
C GLY A 11 -11.84 -2.72 -8.64
N LYS A 12 -11.15 -2.46 -9.75
CA LYS A 12 -9.86 -3.11 -10.06
C LYS A 12 -8.82 -2.92 -8.96
N ARG A 13 -8.76 -1.72 -8.38
CA ARG A 13 -7.86 -1.43 -7.24
C ARG A 13 -8.25 -2.24 -6.01
N LEU A 14 -9.53 -2.36 -5.69
CA LEU A 14 -10.00 -3.18 -4.57
C LEU A 14 -9.63 -4.67 -4.75
N ALA A 15 -9.77 -5.21 -5.96
CA ALA A 15 -9.37 -6.58 -6.27
C ALA A 15 -7.85 -6.77 -6.10
N MET A 16 -7.06 -5.84 -6.63
CA MET A 16 -5.61 -5.88 -6.50
C MET A 16 -5.16 -5.78 -5.04
N LEU A 17 -5.80 -4.92 -4.24
CA LEU A 17 -5.50 -4.84 -2.82
C LEU A 17 -5.80 -6.16 -2.11
N ARG A 18 -6.90 -6.83 -2.44
CA ARG A 18 -7.22 -8.15 -1.87
C ARG A 18 -6.12 -9.15 -2.18
N ASP A 19 -5.68 -9.23 -3.43
CA ASP A 19 -4.66 -10.19 -3.86
C ASP A 19 -3.30 -9.94 -3.16
N GLU A 20 -3.01 -8.69 -2.81
CA GLU A 20 -1.79 -8.28 -2.09
C GLU A 20 -1.85 -8.45 -0.56
N LEU A 21 -3.02 -8.74 0.00
CA LEU A 21 -3.15 -8.97 1.45
C LEU A 21 -2.43 -10.23 1.92
N GLY A 22 -2.17 -11.19 1.02
CA GLY A 22 -1.40 -12.38 1.34
C GLY A 22 0.09 -12.06 1.31
N GLY A 23 0.76 -12.17 2.46
CA GLY A 23 2.22 -12.10 2.52
C GLY A 23 2.89 -13.31 1.84
N PRO A 24 4.21 -13.24 1.57
CA PRO A 24 4.96 -14.39 1.09
C PRO A 24 4.81 -15.60 2.03
N GLY A 25 4.25 -16.70 1.53
CA GLY A 25 4.01 -17.92 2.31
C GLY A 25 2.70 -17.94 3.10
N GLU A 26 1.87 -16.90 2.99
CA GLU A 26 0.51 -16.89 3.54
C GLU A 26 -0.53 -17.35 2.52
N ASP A 27 -1.64 -17.90 3.02
CA ASP A 27 -2.78 -18.25 2.18
C ASP A 27 -3.34 -17.02 1.45
N ALA A 28 -3.69 -17.21 0.18
CA ALA A 28 -4.30 -16.18 -0.64
C ALA A 28 -5.59 -15.64 0.02
N TRP A 29 -5.79 -14.33 -0.09
CA TRP A 29 -7.03 -13.69 0.33
C TRP A 29 -8.10 -13.87 -0.73
N THR A 30 -8.94 -14.89 -0.59
CA THR A 30 -10.09 -15.10 -1.48
C THR A 30 -11.19 -14.08 -1.24
N GLN A 31 -12.10 -13.92 -2.20
CA GLN A 31 -13.31 -13.10 -2.00
C GLN A 31 -14.17 -13.62 -0.85
N ASP A 32 -14.20 -14.94 -0.63
CA ASP A 32 -14.91 -15.58 0.48
C ASP A 32 -14.29 -15.19 1.83
N ARG A 33 -12.95 -15.25 1.92
CA ARG A 33 -12.24 -14.81 3.13
C ARG A 33 -12.45 -13.32 3.43
N LEU A 34 -12.47 -12.49 2.38
CA LEU A 34 -12.74 -11.06 2.52
C LEU A 34 -14.21 -10.80 2.94
N ALA A 35 -15.15 -11.55 2.39
CA ALA A 35 -16.55 -11.51 2.77
C ALA A 35 -16.72 -11.84 4.27
N ASP A 36 -16.11 -12.93 4.73
CA ASP A 36 -16.12 -13.32 6.15
C ASP A 36 -15.52 -12.22 7.05
N ALA A 37 -14.40 -11.62 6.64
CA ALA A 37 -13.72 -10.59 7.43
C ALA A 37 -14.46 -9.24 7.47
N THR A 38 -15.38 -8.98 6.54
CA THR A 38 -16.12 -7.71 6.43
C THR A 38 -17.60 -7.83 6.77
N GLY A 39 -18.11 -9.05 6.95
CA GLY A 39 -19.54 -9.32 7.10
C GLY A 39 -20.36 -9.07 5.83
N LEU A 40 -19.69 -8.85 4.69
CA LEU A 40 -20.33 -8.73 3.38
C LEU A 40 -20.53 -10.11 2.76
N THR A 41 -21.42 -10.22 1.77
CA THR A 41 -21.52 -11.47 1.00
C THR A 41 -20.46 -11.51 -0.09
N ARG A 42 -20.03 -12.71 -0.49
CA ARG A 42 -19.13 -12.93 -1.64
C ARG A 42 -19.61 -12.20 -2.91
N ASN A 43 -20.92 -12.24 -3.19
CA ASN A 43 -21.50 -11.54 -4.34
C ASN A 43 -21.36 -10.02 -4.24
N MET A 44 -21.48 -9.45 -3.04
CA MET A 44 -21.24 -8.02 -2.82
C MET A 44 -19.77 -7.68 -3.05
N ILE A 45 -18.83 -8.49 -2.53
CA ILE A 45 -17.40 -8.33 -2.80
C ILE A 45 -17.11 -8.37 -4.30
N ALA A 46 -17.61 -9.37 -5.02
CA ALA A 46 -17.39 -9.49 -6.46
C ALA A 46 -17.87 -8.27 -7.24
N ARG A 47 -19.05 -7.72 -6.90
CA ARG A 47 -19.58 -6.50 -7.53
C ARG A 47 -18.78 -5.25 -7.18
N LEU A 48 -18.30 -5.16 -5.95
CA LEU A 48 -17.44 -4.06 -5.50
C LEU A 48 -16.09 -4.09 -6.23
N GLU A 49 -15.48 -5.27 -6.35
CA GLU A 49 -14.21 -5.48 -7.06
C GLU A 49 -14.33 -5.34 -8.59
N GLN A 50 -15.53 -5.52 -9.15
CA GLN A 50 -15.73 -5.30 -10.59
C GLN A 50 -15.88 -3.81 -10.93
N SER A 51 -16.65 -3.05 -10.13
CA SER A 51 -17.05 -1.69 -10.50
C SER A 51 -17.51 -0.78 -9.33
N CYS A 52 -17.04 -1.03 -8.09
CA CYS A 52 -17.61 -0.49 -6.83
C CYS A 52 -19.15 -0.42 -6.90
N SER A 53 -19.78 -1.47 -7.43
CA SER A 53 -21.23 -1.50 -7.65
C SER A 53 -21.95 -2.12 -6.46
N GLY A 54 -22.24 -1.29 -5.45
CA GLY A 54 -22.94 -1.70 -4.24
C GLY A 54 -23.60 -0.51 -3.55
N SER A 55 -24.17 -0.74 -2.36
CA SER A 55 -24.60 0.36 -1.50
C SER A 55 -23.39 1.16 -1.04
N ILE A 56 -23.62 2.42 -0.66
CA ILE A 56 -22.58 3.27 -0.06
C ILE A 56 -22.01 2.59 1.19
N GLU A 57 -22.87 2.01 2.02
CA GLU A 57 -22.46 1.25 3.21
C GLU A 57 -21.48 0.12 2.85
N SER A 58 -21.74 -0.62 1.77
CA SER A 58 -20.88 -1.72 1.34
C SER A 58 -19.52 -1.25 0.82
N CYS A 59 -19.48 -0.19 -0.02
CA CYS A 59 -18.19 0.40 -0.44
C CYS A 59 -17.46 0.96 0.82
N MET A 60 -18.16 1.61 1.76
CA MET A 60 -17.56 2.15 2.99
C MET A 60 -16.97 1.08 3.90
N THR A 61 -17.68 -0.03 4.14
CA THR A 61 -17.18 -1.17 4.93
C THR A 61 -15.86 -1.67 4.36
N LEU A 62 -15.78 -1.83 3.03
CA LEU A 62 -14.57 -2.33 2.39
C LEU A 62 -13.42 -1.31 2.41
N LEU A 63 -13.72 -0.02 2.22
CA LEU A 63 -12.72 1.05 2.36
C LEU A 63 -12.16 1.12 3.78
N ILE A 64 -13.01 1.05 4.81
CA ILE A 64 -12.58 1.03 6.20
C ILE A 64 -11.70 -0.19 6.49
N PHE A 65 -12.08 -1.37 5.99
CA PHE A 65 -11.29 -2.59 6.11
C PHE A 65 -9.86 -2.43 5.56
N TYR A 66 -9.71 -1.79 4.40
CA TYR A 66 -8.40 -1.51 3.81
C TYR A 66 -7.63 -0.41 4.55
N HIS A 67 -8.31 0.64 5.01
CA HIS A 67 -7.69 1.67 5.84
C HIS A 67 -7.11 1.05 7.12
N GLN A 68 -7.85 0.17 7.80
CA GLN A 68 -7.39 -0.49 9.03
C GLN A 68 -6.14 -1.34 8.82
N ARG A 69 -5.87 -1.75 7.57
CA ARG A 69 -4.66 -2.48 7.15
C ARG A 69 -3.56 -1.58 6.60
N GLY A 70 -3.73 -0.26 6.71
CA GLY A 70 -2.70 0.72 6.35
C GLY A 70 -2.74 1.17 4.89
N TYR A 71 -3.76 0.83 4.12
CA TYR A 71 -3.89 1.37 2.76
C TYR A 71 -4.45 2.78 2.75
N ASN A 72 -3.98 3.59 1.81
CA ASN A 72 -4.40 4.97 1.63
C ASN A 72 -5.71 5.04 0.83
N LEU A 73 -6.77 5.56 1.44
CA LEU A 73 -8.07 5.70 0.78
C LEU A 73 -8.01 6.59 -0.47
N SER A 74 -7.21 7.67 -0.45
CA SER A 74 -7.03 8.56 -1.60
C SER A 74 -6.45 7.81 -2.79
N TRP A 75 -5.54 6.86 -2.54
CA TRP A 75 -4.97 6.03 -3.60
C TRP A 75 -6.02 5.12 -4.25
N ILE A 76 -7.00 4.65 -3.48
CA ILE A 76 -8.07 3.79 -3.97
C ILE A 76 -9.05 4.61 -4.82
N VAL A 77 -9.52 5.76 -4.31
CA VAL A 77 -10.71 6.45 -4.86
C VAL A 77 -10.42 7.52 -5.92
N LEU A 78 -9.22 8.12 -5.92
CA LEU A 78 -8.90 9.19 -6.86
C LEU A 78 -8.71 8.65 -8.28
N PRO A 79 -9.29 9.27 -9.32
CA PRO A 79 -9.12 8.82 -10.70
C PRO A 79 -7.65 8.71 -11.09
N ASP A 80 -6.87 9.75 -10.84
CA ASP A 80 -5.42 9.75 -10.93
C ASP A 80 -4.81 9.60 -9.54
N ASN A 81 -4.08 8.51 -9.34
CA ASN A 81 -3.39 8.19 -8.09
C ASN A 81 -1.87 8.05 -8.29
N SER A 82 -1.33 8.52 -9.42
CA SER A 82 0.10 8.39 -9.77
C SER A 82 1.05 9.05 -8.77
N SER A 83 0.61 10.13 -8.13
CA SER A 83 1.36 10.89 -7.11
C SER A 83 1.01 10.51 -5.68
N VAL A 84 0.09 9.56 -5.49
CA VAL A 84 -0.41 9.18 -4.17
C VAL A 84 0.26 7.88 -3.74
N SER A 85 0.76 7.82 -2.51
CA SER A 85 1.26 6.56 -1.95
C SER A 85 0.10 5.59 -1.70
N LYS A 86 0.29 4.32 -2.10
CA LYS A 86 -0.65 3.23 -1.85
C LYS A 86 -0.81 2.91 -0.36
N MET A 87 0.28 3.01 0.39
CA MET A 87 0.26 2.90 1.85
C MET A 87 -0.02 4.26 2.47
N ALA A 88 -0.91 4.27 3.46
CA ALA A 88 -1.13 5.43 4.30
C ALA A 88 0.16 5.73 5.06
N ILE A 89 0.66 6.96 4.94
CA ILE A 89 1.71 7.44 5.82
C ILE A 89 1.05 7.62 7.18
N SER A 90 1.24 6.63 8.05
CA SER A 90 0.85 6.74 9.46
C SER A 90 1.42 8.03 10.04
N ASP A 91 0.68 8.73 10.90
CA ASP A 91 1.24 9.85 11.66
C ASP A 91 2.44 9.42 12.51
N ALA A 92 2.58 8.13 12.85
CA ALA A 92 3.79 7.57 13.44
C ALA A 92 4.99 7.56 12.46
N SER A 93 4.74 7.47 11.16
CA SER A 93 5.76 7.56 10.09
C SER A 93 6.08 9.00 9.69
N LYS A 94 5.33 10.01 10.17
CA LYS A 94 5.77 11.42 10.06
C LYS A 94 6.90 11.75 11.03
N ALA A 95 7.08 10.94 12.06
CA ALA A 95 8.27 10.94 12.91
C ALA A 95 9.32 9.96 12.36
N VAL A 96 9.60 10.00 11.06
CA VAL A 96 10.96 9.65 10.64
C VAL A 96 11.82 10.73 11.26
N ASP A 97 12.48 10.40 12.37
CA ASP A 97 13.43 11.30 13.00
C ASP A 97 14.50 11.62 11.95
N VAL A 98 14.38 12.80 11.34
CA VAL A 98 15.27 13.27 10.28
C VAL A 98 16.71 13.26 10.79
N GLN A 99 16.91 13.40 12.10
CA GLN A 99 18.21 13.31 12.72
C GLN A 99 18.74 11.86 12.74
N LEU A 100 17.88 10.87 12.97
CA LEU A 100 18.24 9.44 12.88
C LEU A 100 18.56 9.02 11.44
N VAL A 101 17.77 9.49 10.47
CA VAL A 101 18.07 9.20 9.05
C VAL A 101 19.35 9.89 8.61
N ARG A 102 19.56 11.14 9.04
CA ARG A 102 20.82 11.87 8.78
C ARG A 102 22.01 11.16 9.40
N SER A 103 21.91 10.71 10.66
CA SER A 103 23.02 10.01 11.32
C SER A 103 23.35 8.69 10.64
N LYS A 104 22.33 7.92 10.23
CA LYS A 104 22.53 6.68 9.49
C LYS A 104 23.15 6.89 8.10
N LEU A 105 22.76 7.94 7.39
CA LEU A 105 23.37 8.30 6.11
C LEU A 105 24.83 8.75 6.27
N GLN A 106 25.14 9.44 7.38
CA GLN A 106 26.50 9.86 7.68
C GLN A 106 27.40 8.68 8.06
N GLU A 107 26.89 7.74 8.85
CA GLU A 107 27.56 6.49 9.19
C GLU A 107 27.84 5.65 7.93
N LEU A 108 26.87 5.53 7.02
CA LEU A 108 27.05 4.88 5.72
C LEU A 108 28.13 5.55 4.86
N ARG A 109 28.17 6.89 4.84
CA ARG A 109 29.18 7.64 4.11
C ARG A 109 30.59 7.38 4.67
N GLU A 110 30.74 7.38 5.99
CA GLU A 110 32.05 7.14 6.63
C GLU A 110 32.58 5.74 6.34
N ILE A 111 31.69 4.73 6.32
CA ILE A 111 32.05 3.36 5.90
C ILE A 111 32.49 3.34 4.43
N LEU A 112 31.71 3.98 3.55
CA LEU A 112 32.05 4.03 2.12
C LEU A 112 33.40 4.73 1.87
N ASP A 113 33.64 5.85 2.56
CA ASP A 113 34.90 6.59 2.45
C ASP A 113 36.08 5.73 2.93
N LYS A 114 35.91 4.94 4.00
CA LYS A 114 36.93 4.00 4.49
C LYS A 114 37.21 2.90 3.47
N ASP A 115 36.17 2.29 2.91
CA ASP A 115 36.31 1.19 1.94
C ASP A 115 36.95 1.68 0.65
N VAL A 116 36.64 2.90 0.21
CA VAL A 116 37.27 3.52 -0.97
C VAL A 116 38.76 3.77 -0.73
N VAL A 117 39.16 4.23 0.47
CA VAL A 117 40.57 4.42 0.83
C VAL A 117 41.32 3.08 0.85
N GLU A 118 40.77 2.04 1.47
CA GLU A 118 41.39 0.70 1.48
C GLU A 118 41.59 0.15 0.07
N VAL A 119 40.60 0.31 -0.82
CA VAL A 119 40.72 -0.11 -2.22
C VAL A 119 41.79 0.69 -2.98
N LEU A 120 41.91 2.00 -2.73
CA LEU A 120 42.93 2.84 -3.38
C LEU A 120 44.34 2.52 -2.89
N GLU A 121 44.51 2.20 -1.61
CA GLU A 121 45.79 1.76 -1.03
C GLU A 121 46.22 0.41 -1.65
N CYS A 122 45.31 -0.55 -1.79
CA CYS A 122 45.59 -1.83 -2.46
C CYS A 122 45.92 -1.71 -3.96
N LEU A 123 45.59 -0.59 -4.62
CA LEU A 123 45.90 -0.33 -6.03
C LEU A 123 47.19 0.46 -6.24
N THR A 124 47.81 0.95 -5.16
CA THR A 124 49.04 1.77 -5.21
C THR A 124 50.28 1.06 -4.64
N GLU A 125 50.13 -0.17 -4.15
CA GLU A 125 51.21 -1.16 -3.92
C GLU A 125 51.46 -2.03 -5.15
#